data_AF-A0A376UBZ3-F1
#
_entry.id   AF-A0A376UBZ3-F1
#
_cell.length_a   1.000
_cell.length_b   1.000
_cell.length_c   1.000
_cell.angle_alpha   90.00
_cell.angle_beta   90.00
_cell.angle_gamma   90.00
#
_symmetry.space_group_name_H-M   'P 1'
#
loop_
_entity.id
_entity.type
_entity.pdbx_description
1 polymer ?
#
loop_
_entity_poly.entity_id
_entity_poly.type
_entity_poly.pdbx_seq_one_letter_code
_entity_poly.pdbx_strand_id
1 'polypeptide(L)'
;MHKKRKVRRVRFHPDARNEKQPFYGEHQAGILTPQQAAMMLVAFDVLASDKPDLERLFRLLTQRFAFLTQGGAAPETPNPRLPPLDSGILGGYIAPDNLTITLSVGHSLFDERFGLAPQMPKKLQKMTRFPNDSLDAALCHGDVLLQICANT
;
A
#
# COMPACT_ATOMS: atom_id res chain seq x y z
N MET A 1 11.99 24.84 36.78
CA MET A 1 11.46 23.46 36.60
C MET A 1 10.75 23.35 35.25
N HIS A 2 11.45 22.87 34.20
CA HIS A 2 10.86 22.67 32.87
C HIS A 2 10.16 21.30 32.79
N LYS A 3 8.82 21.31 32.86
CA LYS A 3 7.98 20.11 32.73
C LYS A 3 8.05 19.63 31.28
N LYS A 4 8.86 18.60 30.99
CA LYS A 4 8.87 17.93 29.66
C LYS A 4 7.46 17.40 29.39
N ARG A 5 6.72 18.03 28.48
CA ARG A 5 5.45 17.48 27.95
C ARG A 5 5.81 16.20 27.20
N LYS A 6 5.52 15.04 27.81
CA LYS A 6 5.61 13.73 27.16
C LYS A 6 4.55 13.72 26.07
N VAL A 7 4.94 13.99 24.82
CA VAL A 7 4.05 13.79 23.67
C VAL A 7 3.70 12.30 23.67
N ARG A 8 2.50 11.93 24.10
CA ARG A 8 2.01 10.57 23.97
C ARG A 8 1.87 10.32 22.46
N ARG A 9 2.77 9.51 21.88
CA ARG A 9 2.57 8.98 20.53
C ARG A 9 1.28 8.17 20.56
N VAL A 10 0.26 8.64 19.86
CA VAL A 10 -0.94 7.84 19.58
C VAL A 10 -0.46 6.72 18.66
N ARG A 11 -0.52 5.49 19.15
CA ARG A 11 -0.26 4.26 18.38
C ARG A 11 -1.45 3.35 18.59
N PHE A 12 -1.77 2.56 17.59
CA PHE A 12 -2.79 1.54 17.73
C PHE A 12 -2.33 0.42 18.65
N HIS A 13 -3.29 -0.20 19.33
CA HIS A 13 -3.00 -1.35 20.18
C HIS A 13 -2.91 -2.61 19.30
N PRO A 14 -1.87 -3.46 19.44
CA PRO A 14 -1.71 -4.63 18.57
C PRO A 14 -2.89 -5.61 18.61
N ASP A 15 -3.57 -5.71 19.75
CA ASP A 15 -4.70 -6.65 19.93
C ASP A 15 -6.03 -6.15 19.33
N ALA A 16 -6.03 -5.00 18.64
CA ALA A 16 -7.22 -4.36 18.10
C ALA A 16 -7.67 -4.95 16.75
N ARG A 17 -7.82 -6.28 16.68
CA ARG A 17 -8.06 -7.06 15.44
C ARG A 17 -9.24 -6.59 14.60
N ASN A 18 -10.28 -6.05 15.24
CA ASN A 18 -11.52 -5.66 14.58
C ASN A 18 -11.60 -4.15 14.25
N GLU A 19 -10.58 -3.36 14.60
CA GLU A 19 -10.56 -1.94 14.27
C GLU A 19 -10.32 -1.72 12.77
N LYS A 20 -10.94 -0.68 12.23
CA LYS A 20 -10.91 -0.31 10.81
C LYS A 20 -10.38 1.08 10.63
N GLN A 21 -9.62 1.28 9.55
CA GLN A 21 -9.26 2.60 9.06
C GLN A 21 -10.09 2.92 7.80
N PRO A 22 -10.60 4.15 7.63
CA PRO A 22 -11.33 4.52 6.43
C PRO A 22 -10.44 4.43 5.19
N PHE A 23 -10.84 3.62 4.20
CA PHE A 23 -10.15 3.56 2.91
C PHE A 23 -10.50 4.73 2.00
N TYR A 24 -11.79 5.08 1.93
CA TYR A 24 -12.29 6.21 1.14
C TYR A 24 -12.17 7.51 1.92
N GLY A 25 -11.80 8.58 1.22
CA GLY A 25 -11.68 9.93 1.75
C GLY A 25 -11.01 10.86 0.75
N GLU A 26 -10.86 12.13 1.10
CA GLU A 26 -10.10 13.10 0.29
C GLU A 26 -8.61 12.71 0.18
N HIS A 27 -8.08 12.06 1.22
CA HIS A 27 -6.71 11.57 1.28
C HIS A 27 -6.67 10.09 1.61
N GLN A 28 -5.68 9.38 1.07
CA GLN A 28 -5.45 7.98 1.43
C GLN A 28 -5.07 7.86 2.92
N ALA A 29 -5.54 6.79 3.56
CA ALA A 29 -5.05 6.38 4.87
C ALA A 29 -3.57 5.95 4.82
N GLY A 30 -2.94 5.83 5.99
CA GLY A 30 -1.52 5.48 6.12
C GLY A 30 -0.55 6.66 5.98
N ILE A 31 -1.06 7.88 5.73
CA ILE A 31 -0.29 9.13 5.72
C ILE A 31 -0.40 9.84 7.07
N LEU A 32 -1.61 10.26 7.44
CA LEU A 32 -1.90 10.92 8.72
C LEU A 32 -2.45 9.96 9.78
N THR A 33 -2.80 8.74 9.37
CA THR A 33 -3.23 7.66 10.26
C THR A 33 -2.16 7.41 11.33
N PRO A 34 -2.52 7.27 12.63
CA PRO A 34 -1.55 6.90 13.65
C PRO A 34 -0.80 5.61 13.28
N GLN A 35 0.48 5.51 13.67
CA GLN A 35 1.30 4.36 13.30
C GLN A 35 0.78 3.07 13.94
N GLN A 36 0.55 2.05 13.11
CA GLN A 36 0.34 0.66 13.53
C GLN A 36 1.68 -0.01 13.91
N ALA A 37 1.61 -1.25 14.42
CA ALA A 37 2.79 -1.95 14.92
C ALA A 37 3.63 -2.62 13.82
N ALA A 38 3.02 -3.03 12.70
CA ALA A 38 3.68 -3.67 11.57
C ALA A 38 3.60 -2.83 10.30
N MET A 39 4.63 -2.92 9.45
CA MET A 39 4.62 -2.33 8.11
C MET A 39 5.42 -3.15 7.09
N MET A 40 5.01 -3.05 5.83
CA MET A 40 5.73 -3.53 4.66
C MET A 40 5.79 -2.42 3.61
N LEU A 41 6.97 -2.22 3.04
CA LEU A 41 7.18 -1.44 1.82
C LEU A 41 7.52 -2.39 0.70
N VAL A 42 6.73 -2.36 -0.37
CA VAL A 42 6.93 -3.24 -1.53
C VAL A 42 6.76 -2.46 -2.82
N ALA A 43 7.82 -2.47 -3.63
CA ALA A 43 7.86 -1.81 -4.93
C ALA A 43 7.56 -2.83 -6.03
N PHE A 44 6.87 -2.38 -7.09
CA PHE A 44 6.54 -3.19 -8.25
C PHE A 44 6.87 -2.46 -9.54
N ASP A 45 7.32 -3.24 -10.52
CA ASP A 45 7.29 -2.84 -11.92
C ASP A 45 5.90 -3.12 -12.49
N VAL A 46 5.35 -2.16 -13.23
CA VAL A 46 4.03 -2.28 -13.84
C VAL A 46 4.16 -2.97 -15.19
N LEU A 47 3.51 -4.12 -15.32
CA LEU A 47 3.49 -4.94 -16.54
C LEU A 47 2.35 -4.59 -17.51
N ALA A 48 1.54 -3.57 -17.21
CA ALA A 48 0.52 -3.08 -18.12
C ALA A 48 1.18 -2.59 -19.43
N SER A 49 0.69 -3.06 -20.58
CA SER A 49 1.25 -2.71 -21.89
C SER A 49 0.72 -1.39 -22.44
N ASP A 50 -0.41 -0.90 -21.92
CA ASP A 50 -1.03 0.33 -22.36
C ASP A 50 -1.81 1.02 -21.23
N LYS A 51 -2.34 2.20 -21.53
CA LYS A 51 -3.12 3.00 -20.58
C LYS A 51 -4.42 2.32 -20.13
N PRO A 52 -5.22 1.66 -20.99
CA PRO A 52 -6.34 0.84 -20.57
C PRO A 52 -5.98 -0.25 -19.54
N ASP A 53 -4.87 -0.95 -19.73
CA ASP A 53 -4.40 -1.96 -18.77
C ASP A 53 -3.94 -1.34 -17.46
N LEU A 54 -3.32 -0.15 -17.50
CA LEU A 54 -2.99 0.60 -16.28
C LEU A 54 -4.25 1.02 -15.52
N GLU A 55 -5.30 1.47 -16.23
CA GLU A 55 -6.59 1.77 -15.63
C GLU A 55 -7.20 0.51 -14.99
N ARG A 56 -7.17 -0.62 -15.69
CA ARG A 56 -7.64 -1.91 -15.18
C ARG A 56 -6.89 -2.30 -13.90
N LEU A 57 -5.58 -2.11 -13.85
CA LEU A 57 -4.77 -2.33 -12.66
C LEU A 57 -5.23 -1.45 -11.50
N PHE A 58 -5.39 -0.13 -11.70
CA PHE A 58 -5.80 0.77 -10.63
C PHE A 58 -7.23 0.51 -10.14
N ARG A 59 -8.16 0.14 -11.03
CA ARG A 59 -9.50 -0.32 -10.64
C ARG A 59 -9.43 -1.59 -9.81
N LEU A 60 -8.62 -2.55 -10.21
CA LEU A 60 -8.42 -3.81 -9.48
C LEU A 60 -7.83 -3.55 -8.09
N LEU A 61 -6.74 -2.78 -7.99
CA LEU A 61 -6.12 -2.41 -6.71
C LEU A 61 -7.13 -1.72 -5.79
N THR A 62 -7.93 -0.79 -6.32
CA THR A 62 -8.97 -0.09 -5.55
C THR A 62 -9.98 -1.07 -4.96
N GLN A 63 -10.48 -2.03 -5.75
CA GLN A 63 -11.41 -3.05 -5.27
C GLN A 63 -10.78 -3.94 -4.20
N ARG A 64 -9.52 -4.36 -4.39
CA ARG A 64 -8.80 -5.19 -3.43
C ARG A 64 -8.54 -4.45 -2.12
N PHE A 65 -8.08 -3.21 -2.18
CA PHE A 65 -7.78 -2.43 -0.97
C PHE A 65 -9.06 -2.12 -0.18
N ALA A 66 -10.16 -1.77 -0.86
CA ALA A 66 -11.45 -1.54 -0.22
C ALA A 66 -11.92 -2.80 0.54
N PHE A 67 -11.81 -3.99 -0.06
CA PHE A 67 -12.16 -5.23 0.63
C PHE A 67 -11.21 -5.54 1.80
N LEU A 68 -9.90 -5.56 1.56
CA LEU A 68 -8.92 -5.99 2.55
C LEU A 68 -8.91 -5.08 3.79
N THR A 69 -8.93 -3.76 3.59
CA THR A 69 -8.88 -2.78 4.70
C THR A 69 -10.15 -2.76 5.55
N GLN A 70 -11.30 -3.18 4.98
CA GLN A 70 -12.57 -3.25 5.72
C GLN A 70 -12.85 -4.64 6.30
N GLY A 71 -12.12 -5.66 5.84
CA GLY A 71 -12.27 -7.04 6.25
C GLY A 71 -13.56 -7.70 5.73
N GLY A 72 -13.65 -9.02 5.93
CA GLY A 72 -14.78 -9.83 5.51
C GLY A 72 -14.49 -11.33 5.57
N ALA A 73 -15.48 -12.14 5.20
CA ALA A 73 -15.28 -13.58 5.03
C ALA A 73 -14.21 -13.82 3.95
N ALA A 74 -13.33 -14.79 4.19
CA ALA A 74 -12.36 -15.21 3.19
C ALA A 74 -13.09 -15.77 1.95
N PRO A 75 -12.73 -15.37 0.72
CA PRO A 75 -13.36 -15.90 -0.48
C PRO A 75 -13.27 -17.44 -0.57
N GLU A 76 -14.43 -18.09 -0.64
CA GLU A 76 -14.49 -19.54 -0.82
C GLU A 76 -14.11 -19.94 -2.24
N THR A 77 -13.44 -21.08 -2.39
CA THR A 77 -13.07 -21.64 -3.69
C THR A 77 -14.00 -22.81 -4.00
N PRO A 78 -15.03 -22.64 -4.85
CA PRO A 78 -16.07 -23.65 -5.01
C PRO A 78 -15.59 -24.93 -5.70
N ASN A 79 -14.57 -24.81 -6.57
CA ASN A 79 -13.99 -25.94 -7.27
C ASN A 79 -12.63 -26.29 -6.65
N PRO A 80 -12.51 -27.44 -5.95
CA PRO A 80 -11.28 -27.82 -5.24
C PRO A 80 -10.10 -28.15 -6.18
N ARG A 81 -10.33 -28.23 -7.49
CA ARG A 81 -9.27 -28.41 -8.49
C ARG A 81 -8.61 -27.09 -8.92
N LEU A 82 -9.13 -25.95 -8.48
CA LEU A 82 -8.54 -24.64 -8.74
C LEU A 82 -7.64 -24.21 -7.56
N PRO A 83 -6.66 -23.32 -7.81
CA PRO A 83 -5.95 -22.65 -6.73
C PRO A 83 -6.93 -21.93 -5.79
N PRO A 84 -6.68 -21.92 -4.47
CA PRO A 84 -7.47 -21.14 -3.52
C PRO A 84 -7.54 -19.66 -3.90
N LEU A 85 -8.72 -19.05 -3.75
CA LEU A 85 -8.93 -17.61 -3.98
C LEU A 85 -8.34 -16.73 -2.87
N ASP A 86 -8.07 -17.31 -1.71
CA ASP A 86 -7.34 -16.70 -0.59
C ASP A 86 -6.16 -17.58 -0.17
N SER A 87 -5.12 -16.97 0.38
CA SER A 87 -3.95 -17.69 0.87
C SER A 87 -4.22 -18.63 2.06
N GLY A 88 -5.28 -18.37 2.83
CA GLY A 88 -5.65 -19.11 4.04
C GLY A 88 -4.90 -18.70 5.31
N ILE A 89 -3.90 -17.80 5.24
CA ILE A 89 -3.03 -17.48 6.39
C ILE A 89 -3.78 -16.80 7.54
N LEU A 90 -4.91 -16.12 7.26
CA LEU A 90 -5.76 -15.45 8.26
C LEU A 90 -6.96 -16.31 8.70
N GLY A 91 -7.07 -17.55 8.20
CA GLY A 91 -8.23 -18.42 8.41
C GLY A 91 -9.48 -17.98 7.62
N GLY A 92 -10.67 -18.37 8.09
CA GLY A 92 -11.94 -18.13 7.38
C GLY A 92 -12.45 -16.68 7.38
N TYR A 93 -11.80 -15.77 8.12
CA TYR A 93 -12.21 -14.37 8.20
C TYR A 93 -11.01 -13.44 8.16
N ILE A 94 -10.98 -12.59 7.14
CA ILE A 94 -9.98 -11.55 6.93
C ILE A 94 -10.36 -10.38 7.82
N ALA A 95 -9.70 -10.28 8.97
CA ALA A 95 -9.89 -9.15 9.87
C ALA A 95 -9.28 -7.88 9.28
N PRO A 96 -9.91 -6.71 9.49
CA PRO A 96 -9.36 -5.44 9.05
C PRO A 96 -8.06 -5.08 9.76
N ASP A 97 -7.92 -5.37 11.06
CA ASP A 97 -6.69 -5.24 11.85
C ASP A 97 -5.95 -3.88 11.70
N ASN A 98 -6.71 -2.78 11.66
CA ASN A 98 -6.22 -1.43 11.34
C ASN A 98 -5.43 -1.33 10.02
N LEU A 99 -5.66 -2.24 9.07
CA LEU A 99 -4.96 -2.28 7.80
C LEU A 99 -5.19 -0.99 7.02
N THR A 100 -4.08 -0.40 6.60
CA THR A 100 -4.03 0.67 5.60
C THR A 100 -3.11 0.26 4.47
N ILE A 101 -3.54 0.50 3.24
CA ILE A 101 -2.72 0.31 2.05
C ILE A 101 -2.65 1.65 1.34
N THR A 102 -1.45 2.22 1.26
CA THR A 102 -1.19 3.50 0.59
C THR A 102 -0.45 3.23 -0.71
N LEU A 103 -1.04 3.66 -1.83
CA LEU A 103 -0.42 3.59 -3.16
C LEU A 103 0.32 4.89 -3.46
N SER A 104 1.55 4.76 -3.95
CA SER A 104 2.28 5.85 -4.60
C SER A 104 2.87 5.40 -5.94
N VAL A 105 3.14 6.37 -6.82
CA VAL A 105 3.66 6.14 -8.17
C VAL A 105 5.07 6.72 -8.30
N GLY A 106 5.96 5.98 -8.95
CA GLY A 106 7.34 6.36 -9.22
C GLY A 106 7.47 7.20 -10.49
N HIS A 107 8.64 7.82 -10.66
CA HIS A 107 8.96 8.62 -11.87
C HIS A 107 8.85 7.79 -13.15
N SER A 108 9.22 6.50 -13.11
CA SER A 108 9.20 5.62 -14.29
C SER A 108 7.80 5.38 -14.85
N LEU A 109 6.73 5.51 -14.05
CA LEU A 109 5.35 5.39 -14.53
C LEU A 109 4.97 6.52 -15.53
N PHE A 110 5.75 7.59 -15.60
CA PHE A 110 5.52 8.75 -16.46
C PHE A 110 6.38 8.74 -17.74
N ASP A 111 6.95 7.60 -18.11
CA ASP A 111 7.60 7.39 -19.41
C ASP A 111 6.56 7.31 -20.56
N GLU A 112 7.00 6.85 -21.73
CA GLU A 112 6.18 6.78 -22.94
C GLU A 112 5.03 5.75 -22.87
N ARG A 113 5.10 4.74 -21.99
CA ARG A 113 4.17 3.58 -22.01
C ARG A 113 2.70 3.98 -21.91
N PHE A 114 2.40 5.01 -21.12
CA PHE A 114 1.03 5.38 -20.76
C PHE A 114 0.63 6.79 -21.21
N GLY A 115 1.54 7.52 -21.87
CA GLY A 115 1.32 8.90 -22.29
C GLY A 115 1.07 9.87 -21.13
N LEU A 116 1.67 9.60 -19.95
CA LEU A 116 1.43 10.36 -18.72
C LEU A 116 2.47 11.46 -18.47
N ALA A 117 3.57 11.53 -19.25
CA ALA A 117 4.64 12.51 -19.05
C ALA A 117 4.14 13.97 -18.80
N PRO A 118 3.13 14.51 -19.52
CA PRO A 118 2.62 15.87 -19.27
C PRO A 118 1.92 16.05 -17.92
N GLN A 119 1.50 14.97 -17.27
CA GLN A 119 0.80 14.95 -15.98
C GLN A 119 1.74 14.70 -14.79
N MET A 120 3.05 14.56 -15.04
CA MET A 120 4.02 14.26 -13.99
C MET A 120 4.08 15.39 -12.96
N PRO A 121 4.01 15.09 -11.64
CA PRO A 121 4.18 16.11 -10.62
C PRO A 121 5.53 16.83 -10.78
N LYS A 122 5.52 18.17 -10.72
CA LYS A 122 6.67 19.04 -11.08
C LYS A 122 7.99 18.74 -10.36
N LYS A 123 7.95 18.05 -9.22
CA LYS A 123 9.11 17.72 -8.38
C LYS A 123 9.37 16.21 -8.27
N LEU A 124 8.55 15.39 -8.91
CA LEU A 124 8.78 13.95 -8.97
C LEU A 124 10.01 13.68 -9.86
N GLN A 125 10.95 12.91 -9.34
CA GLN A 125 12.20 12.58 -10.04
C GLN A 125 12.70 11.21 -9.58
N LYS A 126 13.55 10.58 -10.39
CA LYS A 126 14.29 9.39 -9.95
C LYS A 126 15.22 9.78 -8.80
N MET A 127 15.26 8.95 -7.76
CA MET A 127 16.21 9.14 -6.66
C MET A 127 17.64 9.06 -7.21
N THR A 128 18.49 10.00 -6.80
CA THR A 128 19.91 10.00 -7.13
C THR A 128 20.72 9.80 -5.86
N ARG A 129 21.97 9.34 -6.02
CA ARG A 129 22.84 9.08 -4.89
C ARG A 129 23.22 10.37 -4.15
N PHE A 130 23.29 10.29 -2.84
CA PHE A 130 24.00 11.23 -1.99
C PHE A 130 25.44 10.76 -1.73
N PRO A 131 26.33 11.62 -1.20
CA PRO A 131 27.75 11.27 -1.01
C PRO A 131 28.00 10.00 -0.20
N ASN A 132 27.14 9.67 0.77
CA ASN A 132 27.28 8.51 1.65
C ASN A 132 26.42 7.30 1.25
N ASP A 133 25.80 7.33 0.08
CA ASP A 133 24.93 6.22 -0.35
C ASP A 133 25.76 5.09 -0.96
N SER A 134 25.41 3.85 -0.58
CA SER A 134 25.84 2.61 -1.24
C SER A 134 24.59 1.93 -1.81
N LEU A 135 24.01 2.52 -2.85
CA LEU A 135 22.74 2.05 -3.40
C LEU A 135 22.91 0.68 -4.05
N ASP A 136 22.09 -0.27 -3.59
CA ASP A 136 21.83 -1.52 -4.31
C ASP A 136 20.71 -1.26 -5.32
N ALA A 137 20.99 -1.47 -6.61
CA ALA A 137 20.04 -1.25 -7.68
C ALA A 137 18.76 -2.09 -7.51
N ALA A 138 18.86 -3.29 -6.92
CA ALA A 138 17.72 -4.17 -6.69
C ALA A 138 16.76 -3.66 -5.60
N LEU A 139 17.20 -2.69 -4.78
CA LEU A 139 16.42 -2.09 -3.69
C LEU A 139 16.01 -0.64 -3.98
N CYS A 140 16.17 -0.20 -5.23
CA CYS A 140 15.88 1.17 -5.64
C CYS A 140 14.71 1.24 -6.62
N HIS A 141 13.91 2.30 -6.48
CA HIS A 141 12.87 2.69 -7.44
C HIS A 141 11.68 1.72 -7.50
N GLY A 142 11.07 1.58 -8.68
CA GLY A 142 9.79 0.91 -8.94
C GLY A 142 8.77 1.87 -9.56
N ASP A 143 7.88 1.32 -10.39
CA ASP A 143 6.79 2.07 -11.01
C ASP A 143 5.70 2.43 -10.00
N VAL A 144 5.41 1.53 -9.07
CA VAL A 144 4.50 1.76 -7.94
C VAL A 144 5.10 1.25 -6.66
N LEU A 145 4.78 1.90 -5.55
CA LEU A 145 5.14 1.47 -4.20
C LEU A 145 3.85 1.33 -3.39
N LEU A 146 3.71 0.22 -2.68
CA LEU A 146 2.68 0.04 -1.68
C LEU A 146 3.31 0.13 -0.29
N GLN A 147 2.75 1.00 0.54
CA GLN A 147 2.95 0.97 1.98
C GLN A 147 1.77 0.25 2.61
N ILE A 148 2.03 -0.89 3.23
CA ILE A 148 1.01 -1.76 3.85
C ILE A 148 1.30 -1.78 5.34
N CYS A 149 0.38 -1.24 6.15
CA CYS A 149 0.54 -1.18 7.62
C CYS A 149 -0.68 -1.79 8.28
N ALA A 150 -0.48 -2.57 9.34
CA ALA A 150 -1.53 -3.20 10.14
C ALA A 150 -1.01 -3.40 11.57
N ASN A 151 -1.88 -3.86 12.48
CA ASN A 151 -1.41 -4.25 13.81
C ASN A 151 -0.47 -5.47 13.73
N THR A 152 -0.78 -6.45 12.86
CA THR A 152 0.02 -7.66 12.64
C THR A 152 0.30 -7.97 11.19
#